data_AF-A0AAV6R717-F1
#
_entry.id   AF-A0AAV6R717-F1
#
_cell.length_a   1.000
_cell.length_b   1.000
_cell.length_c   1.000
_cell.angle_alpha   90.00
_cell.angle_beta   90.00
_cell.angle_gamma   90.00
#
_symmetry.space_group_name_H-M   'P 1'
#
loop_
_entity.id
_entity.type
_entity.pdbx_description
1 polymer ?
#
loop_
_entity_poly.entity_id
_entity_poly.type
_entity_poly.pdbx_seq_one_letter_code
_entity_poly.pdbx_strand_id
1 'polypeptide(L)'
;MAHILAQKQLRSIILSNVIRSPTPINDEMAHQLYVLQVLTFNLLEDRMMTKMDPQDQAQRDIIFELRRIAFDVECEPNSSGSIEKRKSMYTRDYKKLGFINHVNPAVDFTQIPPGMLALDNMLYFARHHQDAYIRIVLENSSREDKHECPFGRSSIELTKMLCEILKVGELPSENCLDFHPMFFTHDRSFEEFFCISIQLLNKTWKEMRATSEDFNKVMQVVREQIMRALTLKPNSLDQFKSRLQNLSYTEILKIRQSERMNQEDFQSRPILELREKIQPEIMELIKQQRLNRLCEGTCFRKISSRRRQDKFWYCRLSPNHKVLHYGDLEESPQGEVPHDSLQDKLPVADIKAVITGKDCPHMKEKGALKQNKVLELAFSVLYESDEYLNFVAPDKHEYCVWTDGLNALLGKEMTSDYTKSDMDTLLSMEMKLRLLDLENIQIPEAPPPIPKEPSNYDFVYDCN
;
A
#
# COMPACT_ATOMS: atom_id res chain seq x y z
N MET A 1 -23.67 -5.20 -14.34
CA MET A 1 -22.58 -4.98 -15.32
C MET A 1 -21.38 -5.91 -15.06
N ALA A 2 -20.88 -6.02 -13.82
CA ALA A 2 -19.76 -6.91 -13.46
C ALA A 2 -19.96 -8.39 -13.85
N HIS A 3 -21.16 -8.95 -13.64
CA HIS A 3 -21.46 -10.34 -14.03
C HIS A 3 -21.34 -10.59 -15.55
N ILE A 4 -21.69 -9.60 -16.38
CA ILE A 4 -21.59 -9.67 -17.85
C ILE A 4 -20.13 -9.57 -18.29
N LEU A 5 -19.30 -8.79 -17.59
CA LEU A 5 -17.87 -8.66 -17.85
C LEU A 5 -17.09 -9.92 -17.46
N ALA A 6 -17.44 -10.55 -16.33
CA ALA A 6 -16.86 -11.83 -15.91
C ALA A 6 -17.21 -12.97 -16.89
N GLN A 7 -18.45 -13.01 -17.40
CA GLN A 7 -18.88 -13.97 -18.42
C GLN A 7 -18.11 -13.88 -19.75
N LYS A 8 -17.48 -12.73 -20.04
CA LYS A 8 -16.69 -12.50 -21.27
C LYS A 8 -15.21 -12.89 -21.14
N GLN A 9 -14.83 -13.68 -20.12
CA GLN A 9 -13.45 -14.07 -19.86
C GLN A 9 -12.47 -12.88 -19.76
N LEU A 10 -12.96 -11.69 -19.35
CA LEU A 10 -12.17 -10.46 -19.26
C LEU A 10 -10.88 -10.68 -18.46
N ARG A 11 -10.97 -11.44 -17.36
CA ARG A 11 -9.83 -11.77 -16.50
C ARG A 11 -8.76 -12.58 -17.23
N SER A 12 -9.16 -13.58 -18.00
CA SER A 12 -8.25 -14.39 -18.83
C SER A 12 -7.57 -13.56 -19.92
N ILE A 13 -8.32 -12.64 -20.54
CA ILE A 13 -7.79 -11.72 -21.56
C ILE A 13 -6.75 -10.78 -20.94
N ILE A 14 -7.05 -10.17 -19.79
CA ILE A 14 -6.10 -9.31 -19.06
C ILE A 14 -4.86 -10.11 -18.64
N LEU A 15 -5.07 -11.33 -18.11
CA LEU A 15 -3.97 -12.18 -17.66
C LEU A 15 -3.04 -12.55 -18.82
N SER A 16 -3.57 -12.93 -19.97
CA SER A 16 -2.79 -13.38 -21.14
C SER A 16 -2.16 -12.23 -21.92
N ASN A 17 -2.90 -11.15 -22.18
CA ASN A 17 -2.48 -10.08 -23.10
C ASN A 17 -1.87 -8.86 -22.40
N VAL A 18 -2.02 -8.74 -21.07
CA VAL A 18 -1.46 -7.60 -20.32
C VAL A 18 -0.45 -8.10 -19.28
N ILE A 19 -0.87 -8.96 -18.36
CA ILE A 19 -0.04 -9.39 -17.22
C ILE A 19 1.08 -10.33 -17.63
N ARG A 20 0.79 -11.29 -18.53
CA ARG A 20 1.77 -12.26 -19.06
C ARG A 20 2.30 -11.88 -20.43
N SER A 21 2.02 -10.66 -20.90
CA SER A 21 2.56 -10.16 -22.15
C SER A 21 4.09 -10.08 -22.07
N PRO A 22 4.82 -10.35 -23.17
CA PRO A 22 6.26 -10.08 -23.23
C PRO A 22 6.59 -8.58 -23.14
N THR A 23 5.63 -7.70 -23.43
CA THR A 23 5.80 -6.25 -23.31
C THR A 23 5.65 -5.80 -21.85
N PRO A 24 6.59 -5.01 -21.30
CA PRO A 24 6.45 -4.48 -19.95
C PRO A 24 5.21 -3.58 -19.84
N ILE A 25 4.54 -3.64 -18.71
CA ILE A 25 3.37 -2.81 -18.40
C ILE A 25 3.88 -1.41 -18.07
N ASN A 26 3.38 -0.39 -18.77
CA ASN A 26 3.69 1.00 -18.48
C ASN A 26 2.89 1.52 -17.27
N ASP A 27 3.28 2.66 -16.71
CA ASP A 27 2.67 3.21 -15.49
C ASP A 27 1.18 3.48 -15.65
N GLU A 28 0.74 3.97 -16.82
CA GLU A 28 -0.69 4.23 -17.07
C GLU A 28 -1.50 2.93 -17.03
N MET A 29 -1.03 1.86 -17.69
CA MET A 29 -1.70 0.56 -17.66
C MET A 29 -1.64 -0.08 -16.27
N ALA A 30 -0.52 0.05 -15.56
CA ALA A 30 -0.38 -0.43 -14.19
C ALA A 30 -1.38 0.26 -13.26
N HIS A 31 -1.56 1.58 -13.41
CA HIS A 31 -2.58 2.34 -12.69
C HIS A 31 -3.99 1.84 -13.02
N GLN A 32 -4.32 1.61 -14.31
CA GLN A 32 -5.64 1.09 -14.69
C GLN A 32 -5.89 -0.33 -14.13
N LEU A 33 -4.86 -1.18 -14.06
CA LEU A 33 -4.96 -2.50 -13.43
C LEU A 33 -5.19 -2.39 -11.92
N TYR A 34 -4.52 -1.46 -11.24
CA TYR A 34 -4.76 -1.14 -9.83
C TYR A 34 -6.21 -0.67 -9.62
N VAL A 35 -6.68 0.30 -10.39
CA VAL A 35 -8.06 0.82 -10.31
C VAL A 35 -9.07 -0.30 -10.54
N LEU A 36 -8.87 -1.13 -11.58
CA LEU A 36 -9.73 -2.27 -11.87
C LEU A 36 -9.74 -3.28 -10.71
N GLN A 37 -8.59 -3.54 -10.10
CA GLN A 37 -8.49 -4.45 -8.96
C GLN A 37 -9.25 -3.91 -7.74
N VAL A 38 -9.08 -2.64 -7.38
CA VAL A 38 -9.84 -1.97 -6.30
C VAL A 38 -11.34 -2.05 -6.56
N LEU A 39 -11.79 -1.68 -7.76
CA LEU A 39 -13.21 -1.73 -8.12
C LEU A 39 -13.76 -3.16 -8.08
N THR A 40 -12.96 -4.16 -8.46
CA THR A 40 -13.35 -5.58 -8.39
C THR A 40 -13.49 -6.04 -6.95
N PHE A 41 -12.60 -5.62 -6.06
CA PHE A 41 -12.71 -5.90 -4.62
C PHE A 41 -13.92 -5.22 -3.99
N ASN A 42 -14.22 -3.98 -4.38
CA ASN A 42 -15.38 -3.25 -3.85
C ASN A 42 -16.73 -3.90 -4.20
N LEU A 43 -16.78 -4.79 -5.20
CA LEU A 43 -17.97 -5.62 -5.43
C LEU A 43 -18.30 -6.55 -4.24
N LEU A 44 -17.32 -6.84 -3.38
CA LEU A 44 -17.49 -7.63 -2.16
C LEU A 44 -18.06 -6.80 -1.00
N GLU A 45 -18.00 -5.46 -1.08
CA GLU A 45 -18.40 -4.55 0.00
C GLU A 45 -19.88 -4.74 0.37
N ASP A 46 -20.76 -4.90 -0.62
CA ASP A 46 -22.18 -5.15 -0.39
C ASP A 46 -22.41 -6.37 0.51
N ARG A 47 -21.73 -7.48 0.21
CA ARG A 47 -21.78 -8.71 1.02
C ARG A 47 -21.07 -8.55 2.36
N MET A 48 -19.96 -7.80 2.40
CA MET A 48 -19.21 -7.49 3.62
C MET A 48 -20.05 -6.69 4.63
N MET A 49 -20.92 -5.81 4.13
CA MET A 49 -21.77 -4.93 4.93
C MET A 49 -23.19 -5.48 5.13
N THR A 50 -23.54 -6.59 4.48
CA THR A 50 -24.81 -7.29 4.68
C THR A 50 -24.76 -8.12 5.96
N LYS A 51 -25.61 -7.78 6.93
CA LYS A 51 -25.82 -8.60 8.13
C LYS A 51 -26.64 -9.83 7.79
N MET A 52 -26.33 -10.96 8.41
CA MET A 52 -27.21 -12.12 8.38
C MET A 52 -28.52 -11.81 9.12
N ASP A 53 -29.67 -12.23 8.57
CA ASP A 53 -30.91 -12.28 9.32
C ASP A 53 -30.97 -13.61 10.06
N PRO A 54 -30.88 -13.63 11.40
CA PRO A 54 -30.91 -14.87 12.14
C PRO A 54 -32.23 -15.61 12.04
N GLN A 55 -33.33 -15.02 11.56
CA GLN A 55 -34.62 -15.68 11.39
C GLN A 55 -34.86 -16.23 9.97
N ASP A 56 -34.06 -15.81 9.00
CA ASP A 56 -34.16 -16.28 7.62
C ASP A 56 -33.70 -17.75 7.51
N GLN A 57 -34.63 -18.62 7.12
CA GLN A 57 -34.36 -20.05 6.98
C GLN A 57 -33.34 -20.34 5.89
N ALA A 58 -33.37 -19.62 4.76
CA ALA A 58 -32.45 -19.87 3.64
C ALA A 58 -31.00 -19.58 4.04
N GLN A 59 -30.77 -18.55 4.87
CA GLN A 59 -29.45 -18.23 5.38
C GLN A 59 -28.99 -19.26 6.42
N ARG A 60 -29.89 -19.71 7.30
CA ARG A 60 -29.61 -20.80 8.25
C ARG A 60 -29.26 -22.11 7.55
N ASP A 61 -29.88 -22.40 6.42
CA ASP A 61 -29.61 -23.61 5.63
C ASP A 61 -28.17 -23.63 5.10
N ILE A 62 -27.54 -22.47 4.87
CA ILE A 62 -26.12 -22.38 4.51
C ILE A 62 -25.22 -22.83 5.68
N ILE A 63 -25.52 -22.39 6.91
CA ILE A 63 -24.79 -22.83 8.10
C ILE A 63 -25.00 -24.32 8.35
N PHE A 64 -26.23 -24.81 8.12
CA PHE A 64 -26.53 -26.22 8.21
C PHE A 64 -25.72 -27.04 7.19
N GLU A 65 -25.57 -26.55 5.96
CA GLU A 65 -24.77 -27.18 4.93
C GLU A 65 -23.28 -27.26 5.32
N LEU A 66 -22.72 -26.21 5.92
CA LEU A 66 -21.36 -26.25 6.47
C LEU A 66 -21.18 -27.39 7.48
N ARG A 67 -22.10 -27.46 8.46
CA ARG A 67 -22.12 -28.53 9.45
C ARG A 67 -22.22 -29.90 8.77
N ARG A 68 -23.14 -30.06 7.83
CA ARG A 68 -23.38 -31.32 7.12
C ARG A 68 -22.12 -31.79 6.40
N ILE A 69 -21.43 -30.90 5.68
CA ILE A 69 -20.18 -31.23 4.98
C ILE A 69 -19.09 -31.67 5.97
N ALA A 70 -19.01 -31.04 7.15
CA ALA A 70 -17.98 -31.34 8.14
C ALA A 70 -18.19 -32.65 8.91
N PHE A 71 -19.44 -32.99 9.28
CA PHE A 71 -19.71 -34.07 10.24
C PHE A 71 -20.60 -35.20 9.71
N ASP A 72 -21.41 -34.97 8.68
CA ASP A 72 -22.35 -35.98 8.20
C ASP A 72 -21.73 -36.93 7.16
N VAL A 73 -20.41 -36.87 6.92
CA VAL A 73 -19.67 -37.88 6.12
C VAL A 73 -19.60 -39.24 6.84
N GLU A 74 -19.82 -39.27 8.16
CA GLU A 74 -19.71 -40.48 9.00
C GLU A 74 -21.05 -41.03 9.53
N CYS A 75 -22.19 -40.37 9.24
CA CYS A 75 -23.47 -40.75 9.85
C CYS A 75 -24.26 -41.77 9.01
N GLU A 76 -24.30 -43.01 9.49
CA GLU A 76 -25.24 -44.06 9.06
C GLU A 76 -26.71 -43.56 9.12
N PRO A 77 -27.59 -43.93 8.17
CA PRO A 77 -28.89 -43.27 7.96
C PRO A 77 -29.95 -43.46 9.07
N ASN A 78 -29.65 -44.23 10.11
CA ASN A 78 -30.64 -44.76 11.07
C ASN A 78 -30.74 -44.00 12.41
N SER A 79 -30.49 -42.69 12.44
CA SER A 79 -30.72 -41.88 13.64
C SER A 79 -32.11 -41.22 13.65
N SER A 80 -33.16 -42.01 13.81
CA SER A 80 -34.50 -41.54 14.19
C SER A 80 -34.55 -41.13 15.67
N GLY A 81 -33.78 -40.09 16.03
CA GLY A 81 -33.81 -39.47 17.36
C GLY A 81 -34.93 -38.42 17.50
N SER A 82 -35.39 -38.19 18.74
CA SER A 82 -36.34 -37.12 19.07
C SER A 82 -35.81 -35.73 18.67
N ILE A 83 -36.73 -34.77 18.43
CA ILE A 83 -36.41 -33.39 18.01
C ILE A 83 -35.42 -32.72 18.99
N GLU A 84 -35.54 -32.97 20.29
CA GLU A 84 -34.65 -32.43 21.32
C GLU A 84 -33.23 -33.01 21.25
N LYS A 85 -33.09 -34.31 21.01
CA LYS A 85 -31.77 -34.94 20.82
C LYS A 85 -31.05 -34.36 19.59
N ARG A 86 -31.81 -34.08 18.53
CA ARG A 86 -31.28 -33.48 17.29
C ARG A 86 -30.81 -32.03 17.50
N LYS A 87 -31.57 -31.22 18.23
CA LYS A 87 -31.16 -29.85 18.60
C LYS A 87 -29.89 -29.84 19.46
N SER A 88 -29.81 -30.71 20.46
CA SER A 88 -28.62 -30.84 21.31
C SER A 88 -27.37 -31.25 20.50
N MET A 89 -27.53 -32.17 19.55
CA MET A 89 -26.46 -32.57 18.63
C MET A 89 -25.98 -31.36 17.80
N TYR A 90 -26.89 -30.58 17.22
CA TYR A 90 -26.52 -29.39 16.44
C TYR A 90 -25.78 -28.35 17.26
N THR A 91 -26.23 -28.05 18.49
CA THR A 91 -25.50 -27.13 19.38
C THR A 91 -24.07 -27.60 19.65
N ARG A 92 -23.87 -28.91 19.87
CA ARG A 92 -22.54 -29.50 20.06
C ARG A 92 -21.68 -29.39 18.80
N ASP A 93 -22.25 -29.63 17.64
CA ASP A 93 -21.53 -29.56 16.36
C ASP A 93 -21.14 -28.11 16.02
N TYR A 94 -22.01 -27.12 16.31
CA TYR A 94 -21.66 -25.71 16.17
C TYR A 94 -20.60 -25.26 17.17
N LYS A 95 -20.58 -25.84 18.37
CA LYS A 95 -19.47 -25.67 19.31
C LYS A 95 -18.17 -26.24 18.74
N LYS A 96 -18.20 -27.45 18.19
CA LYS A 96 -17.06 -28.10 17.54
C LYS A 96 -16.56 -27.35 16.30
N LEU A 97 -17.45 -26.69 15.56
CA LEU A 97 -17.09 -25.77 14.48
C LEU A 97 -16.45 -24.47 14.96
N GLY A 98 -16.44 -24.20 16.27
CA GLY A 98 -15.80 -23.01 16.83
C GLY A 98 -16.56 -21.71 16.59
N PHE A 99 -17.89 -21.76 16.45
CA PHE A 99 -18.72 -20.55 16.51
C PHE A 99 -18.72 -19.95 17.92
N ILE A 100 -18.93 -18.66 18.06
CA ILE A 100 -19.04 -17.98 19.36
C ILE A 100 -20.39 -18.33 19.98
N ASN A 101 -21.48 -18.18 19.21
CA ASN A 101 -22.80 -18.58 19.64
C ASN A 101 -23.15 -19.99 19.14
N HIS A 102 -22.92 -20.99 19.98
CA HIS A 102 -23.19 -22.40 19.62
C HIS A 102 -24.69 -22.73 19.49
N VAL A 103 -25.57 -21.94 20.11
CA VAL A 103 -27.03 -22.17 20.06
C VAL A 103 -27.61 -21.59 18.78
N ASN A 104 -27.14 -20.42 18.37
CA ASN A 104 -27.54 -19.76 17.15
C ASN A 104 -26.33 -19.08 16.47
N PRO A 105 -25.55 -19.82 15.66
CA PRO A 105 -24.37 -19.29 14.99
C PRO A 105 -24.67 -18.16 14.00
N ALA A 106 -25.92 -18.02 13.57
CA ALA A 106 -26.32 -16.91 12.68
C ALA A 106 -26.07 -15.53 13.31
N VAL A 107 -26.08 -15.43 14.65
CA VAL A 107 -25.82 -14.19 15.36
C VAL A 107 -24.38 -13.70 15.12
N ASP A 108 -23.43 -14.59 14.92
CA ASP A 108 -22.01 -14.23 14.71
C ASP A 108 -21.84 -13.44 13.39
N PHE A 109 -22.68 -13.69 12.39
CA PHE A 109 -22.69 -13.01 11.08
C PHE A 109 -23.55 -11.73 11.05
N THR A 110 -24.08 -11.30 12.21
CA THR A 110 -24.73 -9.98 12.34
C THR A 110 -23.72 -8.84 12.54
N GLN A 111 -22.47 -9.18 12.85
CA GLN A 111 -21.37 -8.23 12.99
C GLN A 111 -20.83 -7.84 11.60
N ILE A 112 -20.64 -6.54 11.38
CA ILE A 112 -20.06 -6.00 10.15
C ILE A 112 -18.88 -5.09 10.50
N PRO A 113 -17.78 -5.16 9.74
CA PRO A 113 -17.43 -6.25 8.81
C PRO A 113 -17.19 -7.59 9.57
N PRO A 114 -17.31 -8.76 8.93
CA PRO A 114 -17.53 -8.99 7.49
C PRO A 114 -18.95 -9.45 7.12
N GLY A 115 -19.89 -9.55 8.07
CA GLY A 115 -21.27 -9.97 7.79
C GLY A 115 -21.37 -11.29 7.03
N MET A 116 -22.21 -11.31 6.00
CA MET A 116 -22.48 -12.48 5.17
C MET A 116 -21.28 -12.91 4.31
N LEU A 117 -20.30 -12.04 4.05
CA LEU A 117 -19.12 -12.40 3.25
C LEU A 117 -18.30 -13.53 3.90
N ALA A 118 -18.22 -13.57 5.23
CA ALA A 118 -17.54 -14.67 5.93
C ALA A 118 -18.26 -16.00 5.71
N LEU A 119 -19.60 -15.99 5.70
CA LEU A 119 -20.39 -17.20 5.45
C LEU A 119 -20.19 -17.70 4.01
N ASP A 120 -20.17 -16.78 3.04
CA ASP A 120 -19.89 -17.09 1.63
C ASP A 120 -18.50 -17.72 1.46
N ASN A 121 -17.48 -17.17 2.14
CA ASN A 121 -16.12 -17.69 2.14
C ASN A 121 -16.02 -19.10 2.75
N MET A 122 -16.66 -19.32 3.90
CA MET A 122 -16.70 -20.63 4.56
C MET A 122 -17.37 -21.67 3.67
N LEU A 123 -18.50 -21.32 3.04
CA LEU A 123 -19.22 -22.22 2.14
C LEU A 123 -18.39 -22.53 0.90
N TYR A 124 -17.72 -21.53 0.34
CA TYR A 124 -16.81 -21.71 -0.78
C TYR A 124 -15.71 -22.71 -0.42
N PHE A 125 -15.05 -22.53 0.73
CA PHE A 125 -14.00 -23.44 1.20
C PHE A 125 -14.51 -24.87 1.41
N ALA A 126 -15.69 -25.02 2.04
CA ALA A 126 -16.30 -26.31 2.27
C ALA A 126 -16.67 -27.06 0.98
N ARG A 127 -17.07 -26.35 -0.09
CA ARG A 127 -17.49 -26.95 -1.36
C ARG A 127 -16.34 -27.20 -2.34
N HIS A 128 -15.35 -26.30 -2.39
CA HIS A 128 -14.27 -26.38 -3.39
C HIS A 128 -13.02 -27.06 -2.85
N HIS A 129 -12.79 -27.01 -1.54
CA HIS A 129 -11.63 -27.61 -0.87
C HIS A 129 -12.08 -28.49 0.31
N GLN A 130 -13.07 -29.34 0.04
CA GLN A 130 -13.78 -30.14 1.05
C GLN A 130 -12.84 -30.93 1.97
N ASP A 131 -11.83 -31.61 1.43
CA ASP A 131 -10.86 -32.39 2.23
C ASP A 131 -10.06 -31.52 3.21
N ALA A 132 -9.66 -30.31 2.78
CA ALA A 132 -8.92 -29.39 3.63
C ALA A 132 -9.85 -28.77 4.70
N TYR A 133 -11.10 -28.47 4.33
CA TYR A 133 -12.12 -27.99 5.25
C TYR A 133 -12.43 -29.01 6.36
N ILE A 134 -12.78 -30.24 5.97
CA ILE A 134 -13.06 -31.34 6.92
C ILE A 134 -11.86 -31.56 7.84
N ARG A 135 -10.66 -31.61 7.28
CA ARG A 135 -9.43 -31.78 8.06
C ARG A 135 -9.27 -30.69 9.12
N ILE A 136 -9.42 -29.41 8.76
CA ILE A 136 -9.30 -28.30 9.72
C ILE A 136 -10.36 -28.41 10.82
N VAL A 137 -11.62 -28.73 10.47
CA VAL A 137 -12.70 -28.84 11.46
C VAL A 137 -12.49 -30.03 12.39
N LEU A 138 -12.16 -31.21 11.87
CA LEU A 138 -11.99 -32.43 12.67
C LEU A 138 -10.73 -32.40 13.54
N GLU A 139 -9.62 -31.86 13.04
CA GLU A 139 -8.37 -31.71 13.80
C GLU A 139 -8.54 -30.80 15.02
N ASN A 140 -9.40 -29.78 14.94
CA ASN A 140 -9.63 -28.83 16.02
C ASN A 140 -10.80 -29.22 16.93
N SER A 141 -11.77 -30.00 16.44
CA SER A 141 -12.92 -30.44 17.24
C SER A 141 -12.68 -31.72 18.06
N SER A 142 -11.63 -32.48 17.74
CA SER A 142 -11.26 -33.72 18.43
C SER A 142 -10.21 -33.49 19.52
N ARG A 143 -9.69 -32.26 19.64
CA ARG A 143 -8.74 -31.88 20.69
C ARG A 143 -9.52 -31.54 21.96
N GLU A 144 -9.27 -32.28 23.03
CA GLU A 144 -9.82 -31.96 24.36
C GLU A 144 -8.94 -30.95 25.13
N ASP A 145 -7.91 -30.39 24.48
CA ASP A 145 -6.98 -29.44 25.09
C ASP A 145 -7.34 -27.97 24.78
N LYS A 146 -6.69 -27.05 25.49
CA LYS A 146 -6.93 -25.60 25.33
C LYS A 146 -6.43 -25.03 23.99
N HIS A 147 -5.95 -25.88 23.07
CA HIS A 147 -5.28 -25.48 21.83
C HIS A 147 -6.15 -25.67 20.57
N GLU A 148 -7.44 -25.92 20.73
CA GLU A 148 -8.41 -25.93 19.63
C GLU A 148 -8.50 -24.55 18.95
N CYS A 149 -8.33 -24.51 17.62
CA CYS A 149 -8.55 -23.30 16.84
C CYS A 149 -10.04 -23.18 16.47
N PRO A 150 -10.76 -22.13 16.90
CA PRO A 150 -12.19 -22.02 16.67
C PRO A 150 -12.48 -21.60 15.22
N PHE A 151 -12.77 -22.56 14.33
CA PHE A 151 -12.92 -22.32 12.88
C PHE A 151 -13.92 -21.21 12.53
N GLY A 152 -15.11 -21.19 13.15
CA GLY A 152 -16.13 -20.16 12.93
C GLY A 152 -15.63 -18.76 13.28
N ARG A 153 -15.16 -18.56 14.52
CA ARG A 153 -14.57 -17.29 14.98
C ARG A 153 -13.37 -16.86 14.12
N SER A 154 -12.45 -17.79 13.83
CA SER A 154 -11.26 -17.54 13.00
C SER A 154 -11.64 -17.12 11.58
N SER A 155 -12.66 -17.74 10.98
CA SER A 155 -13.09 -17.42 9.61
C SER A 155 -13.71 -16.03 9.49
N ILE A 156 -14.49 -15.62 10.49
CA ILE A 156 -15.08 -14.27 10.55
C ILE A 156 -13.97 -13.22 10.71
N GLU A 157 -13.09 -13.39 11.71
CA GLU A 157 -12.02 -12.43 11.94
C GLU A 157 -11.03 -12.37 10.77
N LEU A 158 -10.72 -13.53 10.15
CA LEU A 158 -9.85 -13.59 8.99
C LEU A 158 -10.48 -12.86 7.80
N THR A 159 -11.77 -13.09 7.52
CA THR A 159 -12.44 -12.40 6.40
C THR A 159 -12.38 -10.88 6.58
N LYS A 160 -12.64 -10.38 7.79
CA LYS A 160 -12.49 -8.97 8.12
C LYS A 160 -11.07 -8.47 7.87
N MET A 161 -10.06 -9.17 8.40
CA MET A 161 -8.65 -8.82 8.19
C MET A 161 -8.26 -8.78 6.71
N LEU A 162 -8.71 -9.75 5.91
CA LEU A 162 -8.42 -9.76 4.47
C LEU A 162 -9.07 -8.57 3.76
N CYS A 163 -10.28 -8.18 4.17
CA CYS A 163 -10.93 -6.98 3.65
C CYS A 163 -10.15 -5.71 4.00
N GLU A 164 -9.62 -5.62 5.23
CA GLU A 164 -8.77 -4.50 5.66
C GLU A 164 -7.43 -4.46 4.90
N ILE A 165 -6.77 -5.61 4.70
CA ILE A 165 -5.51 -5.70 3.94
C ILE A 165 -5.73 -5.26 2.49
N LEU A 166 -6.84 -5.69 1.88
CA LEU A 166 -7.19 -5.38 0.49
C LEU A 166 -7.96 -4.07 0.33
N LYS A 167 -8.24 -3.36 1.44
CA LYS A 167 -8.94 -2.07 1.47
C LYS A 167 -10.29 -2.11 0.73
N VAL A 168 -11.06 -3.17 0.96
CA VAL A 168 -12.40 -3.36 0.36
C VAL A 168 -13.31 -2.21 0.80
N GLY A 169 -13.91 -1.53 -0.17
CA GLY A 169 -14.78 -0.36 0.03
C GLY A 169 -14.07 0.99 -0.11
N GLU A 170 -12.73 1.02 -0.19
CA GLU A 170 -12.00 2.27 -0.43
C GLU A 170 -12.03 2.68 -1.91
N LEU A 171 -12.01 3.99 -2.17
CA LEU A 171 -11.87 4.52 -3.53
C LEU A 171 -10.40 4.42 -3.98
N PRO A 172 -10.15 4.14 -5.28
CA PRO A 172 -8.80 4.05 -5.79
C PRO A 172 -8.07 5.39 -5.71
N SER A 173 -6.79 5.36 -5.34
CA SER A 173 -5.91 6.53 -5.30
C SER A 173 -5.42 6.91 -6.70
N GLU A 174 -5.29 8.21 -7.00
CA GLU A 174 -5.03 8.72 -8.37
C GLU A 174 -3.64 8.36 -8.93
N ASN A 175 -2.64 8.14 -8.08
CA ASN A 175 -1.25 7.91 -8.51
C ASN A 175 -0.71 6.53 -8.09
N CYS A 176 -1.57 5.63 -7.62
CA CYS A 176 -1.12 4.30 -7.20
C CYS A 176 -0.96 3.38 -8.40
N LEU A 177 0.22 2.75 -8.51
CA LEU A 177 0.57 1.79 -9.56
C LEU A 177 0.57 0.34 -9.04
N ASP A 178 0.31 0.16 -7.75
CA ASP A 178 0.53 -1.11 -7.07
C ASP A 178 -0.69 -2.02 -7.17
N PHE A 179 -0.58 -3.11 -7.93
CA PHE A 179 -1.59 -4.15 -8.02
C PHE A 179 -0.97 -5.54 -7.79
N HIS A 180 -1.81 -6.49 -7.38
CA HIS A 180 -1.42 -7.86 -7.09
C HIS A 180 -1.82 -8.81 -8.24
N PRO A 181 -0.89 -9.30 -9.08
CA PRO A 181 -1.22 -10.08 -10.27
C PRO A 181 -1.94 -11.40 -9.96
N MET A 182 -1.66 -12.02 -8.81
CA MET A 182 -2.28 -13.29 -8.42
C MET A 182 -3.82 -13.24 -8.42
N PHE A 183 -4.45 -12.10 -8.13
CA PHE A 183 -5.91 -12.02 -8.12
C PHE A 183 -6.51 -12.09 -9.53
N PHE A 184 -5.72 -11.89 -10.58
CA PHE A 184 -6.16 -12.09 -11.96
C PHE A 184 -6.07 -13.55 -12.43
N THR A 185 -5.58 -14.47 -11.58
CA THR A 185 -5.38 -15.89 -11.97
C THR A 185 -6.59 -16.78 -11.75
N HIS A 186 -7.62 -16.30 -11.03
CA HIS A 186 -8.82 -17.06 -10.71
C HIS A 186 -10.05 -16.14 -10.66
N ASP A 187 -11.22 -16.63 -11.09
CA ASP A 187 -12.45 -15.83 -11.09
C ASP A 187 -12.96 -15.52 -9.68
N ARG A 188 -12.82 -16.48 -8.76
CA ARG A 188 -13.08 -16.36 -7.32
C ARG A 188 -11.77 -16.24 -6.54
N SER A 189 -10.93 -15.30 -6.96
CA SER A 189 -9.57 -15.17 -6.41
C SER A 189 -9.54 -14.76 -4.94
N PHE A 190 -10.56 -14.02 -4.47
CA PHE A 190 -10.65 -13.63 -3.06
C PHE A 190 -10.97 -14.83 -2.18
N GLU A 191 -11.85 -15.72 -2.63
CA GLU A 191 -12.20 -16.93 -1.91
C GLU A 191 -11.05 -17.93 -1.87
N GLU A 192 -10.32 -18.10 -2.99
CA GLU A 192 -9.08 -18.90 -2.98
C GLU A 192 -8.02 -18.31 -2.04
N PHE A 193 -7.87 -16.99 -2.01
CA PHE A 193 -7.01 -16.28 -1.07
C PHE A 193 -7.43 -16.50 0.38
N PHE A 194 -8.73 -16.50 0.69
CA PHE A 194 -9.26 -16.91 1.99
C PHE A 194 -8.91 -18.37 2.31
N CYS A 195 -9.10 -19.31 1.37
CA CYS A 195 -8.82 -20.73 1.57
C CYS A 195 -7.34 -20.99 1.91
N ILE A 196 -6.42 -20.28 1.25
CA ILE A 196 -4.98 -20.32 1.56
C ILE A 196 -4.71 -19.72 2.94
N SER A 197 -5.36 -18.59 3.26
CA SER A 197 -5.13 -17.85 4.49
C SER A 197 -5.68 -18.56 5.74
N ILE A 198 -6.80 -19.29 5.65
CA ILE A 198 -7.35 -20.07 6.77
C ILE A 198 -6.50 -21.31 7.06
N GLN A 199 -5.90 -21.91 6.02
CA GLN A 199 -4.90 -22.97 6.18
C GLN A 199 -3.62 -22.45 6.86
N LEU A 200 -3.14 -21.26 6.45
CA LEU A 200 -2.03 -20.57 7.12
C LEU A 200 -2.35 -20.30 8.59
N LEU A 201 -3.54 -19.75 8.88
CA LEU A 201 -3.97 -19.45 10.24
C LEU A 201 -3.92 -20.70 11.12
N ASN A 202 -4.47 -21.82 10.66
CA ASN A 202 -4.44 -23.08 11.40
C ASN A 202 -3.00 -23.60 11.60
N LYS A 203 -2.12 -23.42 10.61
CA LYS A 203 -0.69 -23.76 10.73
C LYS A 203 -0.01 -22.89 11.80
N THR A 204 -0.12 -21.57 11.69
CA THR A 204 0.49 -20.60 12.62
C THR A 204 -0.03 -20.78 14.04
N TRP A 205 -1.33 -21.04 14.21
CA TRP A 205 -1.93 -21.38 15.50
C TRP A 205 -1.23 -22.55 16.18
N LYS A 206 -0.97 -23.63 15.43
CA LYS A 206 -0.26 -24.83 15.92
C LYS A 206 1.22 -24.54 16.20
N GLU A 207 1.89 -23.78 15.34
CA GLU A 207 3.30 -23.39 15.54
C GLU A 207 3.49 -22.56 16.81
N MET A 208 2.53 -21.69 17.11
CA MET A 208 2.53 -20.88 18.33
C MET A 208 2.08 -21.66 19.58
N ARG A 209 1.56 -22.89 19.42
CA ARG A 209 0.84 -23.63 20.48
C ARG A 209 -0.18 -22.74 21.19
N ALA A 210 -0.91 -21.97 20.38
CA ALA A 210 -1.79 -20.93 20.86
C ALA A 210 -3.00 -21.50 21.62
N THR A 211 -3.54 -20.69 22.52
CA THR A 211 -4.84 -20.92 23.15
C THR A 211 -5.84 -19.85 22.73
N SER A 212 -7.10 -19.98 23.16
CA SER A 212 -8.13 -18.96 22.93
C SER A 212 -7.74 -17.55 23.41
N GLU A 213 -6.86 -17.42 24.41
CA GLU A 213 -6.36 -16.14 24.92
C GLU A 213 -5.35 -15.48 23.97
N ASP A 214 -4.63 -16.28 23.18
CA ASP A 214 -3.64 -15.79 22.21
C ASP A 214 -4.25 -15.47 20.85
N PHE A 215 -5.56 -15.64 20.68
CA PHE A 215 -6.26 -15.49 19.41
C PHE A 215 -5.88 -14.21 18.66
N ASN A 216 -5.93 -13.06 19.33
CA ASN A 216 -5.60 -11.77 18.72
C ASN A 216 -4.12 -11.69 18.31
N LYS A 217 -3.20 -12.30 19.08
CA LYS A 217 -1.77 -12.34 18.74
C LYS A 217 -1.52 -13.21 17.51
N VAL A 218 -2.18 -14.37 17.44
CA VAL A 218 -2.10 -15.24 16.25
C VAL A 218 -2.60 -14.49 15.02
N MET A 219 -3.74 -13.80 15.13
CA MET A 219 -4.27 -12.98 14.03
C MET A 219 -3.27 -11.91 13.58
N GLN A 220 -2.60 -11.23 14.51
CA GLN A 220 -1.56 -10.25 14.15
C GLN A 220 -0.37 -10.88 13.41
N VAL A 221 0.10 -12.06 13.85
CA VAL A 221 1.17 -12.79 13.15
C VAL A 221 0.71 -13.21 11.74
N VAL A 222 -0.51 -13.73 11.61
CA VAL A 222 -1.09 -14.12 10.30
C VAL A 222 -1.21 -12.90 9.38
N ARG A 223 -1.63 -11.75 9.91
CA ARG A 223 -1.67 -10.48 9.16
C ARG A 223 -0.29 -10.13 8.61
N GLU A 224 0.74 -10.20 9.45
CA GLU A 224 2.11 -9.90 9.05
C GLU A 224 2.64 -10.89 8.00
N GLN A 225 2.39 -12.19 8.18
CA GLN A 225 2.75 -13.23 7.20
C GLN A 225 2.14 -12.93 5.83
N ILE A 226 0.84 -12.61 5.79
CA ILE A 226 0.12 -12.27 4.55
C ILE A 226 0.69 -10.98 3.94
N MET A 227 0.83 -9.91 4.72
CA MET A 227 1.35 -8.64 4.21
C MET A 227 2.76 -8.77 3.63
N ARG A 228 3.68 -9.44 4.34
CA ARG A 228 5.04 -9.69 3.84
C ARG A 228 5.06 -10.52 2.56
N ALA A 229 4.19 -11.53 2.46
CA ALA A 229 4.05 -12.32 1.23
C ALA A 229 3.51 -11.50 0.06
N LEU A 230 2.58 -10.57 0.32
CA LEU A 230 2.02 -9.67 -0.71
C LEU A 230 3.03 -8.64 -1.21
N THR A 231 3.95 -8.16 -0.36
CA THR A 231 5.02 -7.22 -0.75
C THR A 231 5.89 -7.77 -1.89
N LEU A 232 6.05 -9.09 -1.98
CA LEU A 232 6.82 -9.75 -3.04
C LEU A 232 6.05 -9.92 -4.36
N LYS A 233 4.81 -9.40 -4.45
CA LYS A 233 3.94 -9.43 -5.64
C LYS A 233 3.91 -10.79 -6.35
N PRO A 234 3.44 -11.85 -5.68
CA PRO A 234 3.32 -13.16 -6.31
C PRO A 234 2.41 -13.09 -7.56
N ASN A 235 2.83 -13.80 -8.60
CA ASN A 235 2.17 -13.86 -9.90
C ASN A 235 1.03 -14.89 -9.95
N SER A 236 0.91 -15.76 -8.94
CA SER A 236 -0.16 -16.74 -8.80
C SER A 236 -0.47 -17.04 -7.34
N LEU A 237 -1.66 -17.58 -7.09
CA LEU A 237 -2.09 -18.03 -5.77
C LEU A 237 -1.22 -19.19 -5.24
N ASP A 238 -0.72 -20.06 -6.12
CA ASP A 238 0.24 -21.11 -5.75
C ASP A 238 1.59 -20.54 -5.31
N GLN A 239 2.08 -19.51 -6.01
CA GLN A 239 3.31 -18.83 -5.60
C GLN A 239 3.11 -18.15 -4.24
N PHE A 240 1.96 -17.49 -4.02
CA PHE A 240 1.61 -16.92 -2.73
C PHE A 240 1.59 -17.99 -1.62
N LYS A 241 0.95 -19.14 -1.86
CA LYS A 241 0.94 -20.29 -0.94
C LYS A 241 2.35 -20.79 -0.64
N SER A 242 3.20 -20.94 -1.64
CA SER A 242 4.60 -21.37 -1.47
C SER A 242 5.41 -20.35 -0.64
N ARG A 243 5.21 -19.04 -0.85
CA ARG A 243 5.85 -17.99 -0.04
C ARG A 243 5.43 -18.07 1.42
N LEU A 244 4.13 -18.26 1.69
CA LEU A 244 3.62 -18.44 3.05
C LEU A 244 4.16 -19.70 3.74
N GLN A 245 4.49 -20.75 2.99
CA GLN A 245 5.13 -21.93 3.58
C GLN A 245 6.50 -21.61 4.18
N ASN A 246 7.25 -20.68 3.57
CA ASN A 246 8.57 -20.24 4.05
C ASN A 246 8.48 -19.20 5.18
N LEU A 247 7.37 -18.47 5.29
CA LEU A 247 7.12 -17.51 6.37
C LEU A 247 6.48 -18.18 7.59
N SER A 248 7.15 -19.18 8.15
CA SER A 248 6.71 -19.81 9.42
C SER A 248 6.77 -18.83 10.60
N TYR A 249 6.12 -19.15 11.72
CA TYR A 249 6.17 -18.33 12.93
C TYR A 249 7.61 -18.06 13.40
N THR A 250 8.48 -19.08 13.35
CA THR A 250 9.90 -18.93 13.74
C THR A 250 10.64 -17.99 12.80
N GLU A 251 10.33 -18.03 11.50
CA GLU A 251 10.91 -17.11 10.52
C GLU A 251 10.46 -15.67 10.76
N ILE A 252 9.17 -15.46 11.05
CA ILE A 252 8.65 -14.13 11.44
C ILE A 252 9.38 -13.60 12.68
N LEU A 253 9.63 -14.43 13.69
CA LEU A 253 10.38 -14.02 14.87
C LEU A 253 11.82 -13.62 14.54
N LYS A 254 12.51 -14.36 13.66
CA LYS A 254 13.86 -14.01 13.21
C LYS A 254 13.89 -12.70 12.44
N ILE A 255 12.95 -12.50 11.53
CA ILE A 255 12.83 -11.25 10.76
C ILE A 255 12.60 -10.07 11.73
N ARG A 256 11.65 -10.18 12.67
CA ARG A 256 11.40 -9.15 13.69
C ARG A 256 12.61 -8.89 14.58
N GLN A 257 13.44 -9.90 14.85
CA GLN A 257 14.66 -9.72 15.63
C GLN A 257 15.72 -8.97 14.82
N SER A 258 15.95 -9.36 13.57
CA SER A 258 16.88 -8.68 12.66
C SER A 258 16.46 -7.23 12.40
N GLU A 259 15.17 -6.97 12.17
CA GLU A 259 14.64 -5.61 11.98
C GLU A 259 14.84 -4.73 13.21
N ARG A 260 14.63 -5.28 14.42
CA ARG A 260 14.89 -4.55 15.68
C ARG A 260 16.37 -4.26 15.87
N MET A 261 17.25 -5.23 15.65
CA MET A 261 18.71 -5.01 15.74
C MET A 261 19.16 -3.93 14.77
N ASN A 262 18.74 -4.01 13.50
CA ASN A 262 19.06 -3.00 12.50
C ASN A 262 18.51 -1.62 12.90
N GLN A 263 17.28 -1.55 13.42
CA GLN A 263 16.68 -0.28 13.83
C GLN A 263 17.37 0.33 15.05
N GLU A 264 17.78 -0.47 16.03
CA GLU A 264 18.56 -0.02 17.19
C GLU A 264 19.94 0.52 16.76
N ASP A 265 20.60 -0.14 15.80
CA ASP A 265 21.87 0.34 15.24
C ASP A 265 21.67 1.71 14.55
N PHE A 266 20.62 1.87 13.73
CA PHE A 266 20.33 3.14 13.05
C PHE A 266 19.91 4.29 13.98
N GLN A 267 19.59 4.02 15.25
CA GLN A 267 19.27 5.03 16.26
C GLN A 267 20.45 5.32 17.21
N SER A 268 21.60 4.68 17.01
CA SER A 268 22.79 4.96 17.80
C SER A 268 23.28 6.40 17.58
N ARG A 269 23.81 7.01 18.64
CA ARG A 269 24.28 8.41 18.61
C ARG A 269 25.30 8.70 17.50
N PRO A 270 26.33 7.85 17.25
CA PRO A 270 27.28 8.10 16.15
C PRO A 270 26.61 8.13 14.77
N ILE A 271 25.59 7.28 14.55
CA ILE A 271 24.84 7.23 13.29
C ILE A 271 23.96 8.48 13.14
N LEU A 272 23.32 8.94 14.21
CA LEU A 272 22.55 10.19 14.20
C LEU A 272 23.44 11.40 13.91
N GLU A 273 24.62 11.48 14.55
CA GLU A 273 25.60 12.55 14.29
C GLU A 273 26.12 12.51 12.84
N LEU A 274 26.32 11.32 12.27
CA LEU A 274 26.68 11.17 10.86
C LEU A 274 25.54 11.60 9.94
N ARG A 275 24.30 11.22 10.26
CA ARG A 275 23.09 11.59 9.51
C ARG A 275 22.94 13.11 9.43
N GLU A 276 23.09 13.81 10.56
CA GLU A 276 23.02 15.28 10.61
C GLU A 276 24.12 15.95 9.77
N LYS A 277 25.32 15.38 9.71
CA LYS A 277 26.42 15.90 8.89
C LYS A 277 26.22 15.70 7.38
N ILE A 278 25.58 14.61 6.98
CA ILE A 278 25.33 14.28 5.57
C ILE A 278 24.10 14.99 5.02
N GLN A 279 23.10 15.26 5.86
CA GLN A 279 21.83 15.86 5.44
C GLN A 279 21.97 17.15 4.60
N PRO A 280 22.87 18.11 4.92
CA PRO A 280 23.06 19.30 4.09
C PRO A 280 23.58 18.99 2.68
N GLU A 281 24.46 18.00 2.52
CA GLU A 281 25.00 17.57 1.22
C GLU A 281 23.89 16.97 0.35
N ILE A 282 23.04 16.13 0.95
CA ILE A 282 21.88 15.54 0.27
C ILE A 282 20.85 16.61 -0.12
N MET A 283 20.60 17.59 0.76
CA MET A 283 19.72 18.73 0.41
C MET A 283 20.27 19.53 -0.77
N GLU A 284 21.58 19.74 -0.84
CA GLU A 284 22.19 20.45 -1.96
C GLU A 284 22.07 19.67 -3.27
N LEU A 285 22.18 18.33 -3.23
CA LEU A 285 21.95 17.48 -4.39
C LEU A 285 20.49 17.57 -4.88
N ILE A 286 19.51 17.51 -3.98
CA ILE A 286 18.09 17.70 -4.32
C ILE A 286 17.88 19.08 -4.94
N LYS A 287 18.47 20.12 -4.33
CA LYS A 287 18.41 21.49 -4.84
C LYS A 287 18.98 21.60 -6.25
N GLN A 288 20.14 21.00 -6.53
CA GLN A 288 20.72 20.96 -7.88
C GLN A 288 19.77 20.28 -8.88
N GLN A 289 19.15 19.16 -8.49
CA GLN A 289 18.18 18.47 -9.33
C GLN A 289 16.96 19.37 -9.63
N ARG A 290 16.42 20.09 -8.64
CA ARG A 290 15.30 21.01 -8.85
C ARG A 290 15.67 22.16 -9.79
N LEU A 291 16.87 22.73 -9.64
CA LEU A 291 17.37 23.80 -10.52
C LEU A 291 17.55 23.30 -11.95
N ASN A 292 18.07 22.08 -12.14
CA ASN A 292 18.19 21.46 -13.47
C ASN A 292 16.81 21.27 -14.12
N ARG A 293 15.81 20.83 -13.37
CA ARG A 293 14.42 20.71 -13.86
C ARG A 293 13.81 22.05 -14.25
N LEU A 294 14.06 23.11 -13.48
CA LEU A 294 13.66 24.46 -13.88
C LEU A 294 14.36 24.90 -15.17
N CYS A 295 15.65 24.56 -15.34
CA CYS A 295 16.42 24.87 -16.55
C CYS A 295 15.93 24.13 -17.78
N GLU A 296 15.50 22.87 -17.63
CA GLU A 296 14.81 22.11 -18.68
C GLU A 296 13.51 22.82 -19.07
N GLY A 297 12.68 23.16 -18.08
CA GLY A 297 11.44 23.91 -18.27
C GLY A 297 10.20 23.04 -18.46
N THR A 298 9.03 23.63 -18.22
CA THR A 298 7.75 22.93 -18.20
C THR A 298 6.69 23.67 -19.02
N CYS A 299 5.82 22.89 -19.65
CA CYS A 299 4.64 23.40 -20.35
C CYS A 299 3.45 23.51 -19.40
N PHE A 300 2.80 24.67 -19.40
CA PHE A 300 1.68 25.02 -18.53
C PHE A 300 0.44 25.32 -19.36
N ARG A 301 -0.75 25.00 -18.82
CA ARG A 301 -2.03 25.36 -19.44
C ARG A 301 -2.41 26.79 -19.06
N LYS A 302 -2.88 27.59 -20.02
CA LYS A 302 -3.41 28.93 -19.74
C LYS A 302 -4.75 28.87 -19.00
N ILE A 303 -4.91 29.80 -18.08
CA ILE A 303 -6.15 29.99 -17.32
C ILE A 303 -7.11 30.80 -18.20
N SER A 304 -8.04 30.12 -18.88
CA SER A 304 -9.06 30.76 -19.73
C SER A 304 -10.45 30.66 -19.11
N SER A 305 -11.16 31.79 -19.07
CA SER A 305 -12.60 31.87 -18.76
C SER A 305 -13.51 31.41 -19.92
N ARG A 306 -12.99 31.32 -21.16
CA ARG A 306 -13.78 31.06 -22.38
C ARG A 306 -13.40 29.73 -23.06
N ARG A 307 -14.41 28.91 -23.38
CA ARG A 307 -14.34 27.57 -24.00
C ARG A 307 -13.82 27.53 -25.46
N ARG A 308 -12.70 28.17 -25.81
CA ARG A 308 -12.09 27.97 -27.14
C ARG A 308 -10.57 27.85 -27.05
N GLN A 309 -10.09 26.65 -27.37
CA GLN A 309 -8.71 26.19 -27.53
C GLN A 309 -7.86 26.18 -26.25
N ASP A 310 -7.34 24.99 -25.90
CA ASP A 310 -6.32 24.80 -24.87
C ASP A 310 -5.04 25.52 -25.35
N LYS A 311 -4.85 26.77 -24.92
CA LYS A 311 -3.61 27.49 -25.14
C LYS A 311 -2.60 27.08 -24.08
N PHE A 312 -1.41 26.71 -24.52
CA PHE A 312 -0.31 26.38 -23.65
C PHE A 312 0.70 27.53 -23.60
N TRP A 313 1.49 27.56 -22.57
CA TRP A 313 2.66 28.43 -22.47
C TRP A 313 3.80 27.63 -21.83
N TYR A 314 5.02 28.07 -22.04
CA TYR A 314 6.21 27.38 -21.56
C TYR A 314 7.02 28.32 -20.71
N CYS A 315 7.62 27.79 -19.65
CA CYS A 315 8.51 28.54 -18.77
C CYS A 315 9.74 27.70 -18.45
N ARG A 316 10.92 28.32 -18.53
CA ARG A 316 12.20 27.69 -18.15
C ARG A 316 13.14 28.71 -17.52
N LEU A 317 14.03 28.23 -16.67
CA LEU A 317 15.12 29.00 -16.09
C LEU A 317 16.32 29.04 -17.04
N SER A 318 17.00 30.17 -17.10
CA SER A 318 18.27 30.28 -17.81
C SER A 318 19.36 29.43 -17.12
N PRO A 319 20.32 28.84 -17.85
CA PRO A 319 21.35 27.97 -17.25
C PRO A 319 22.23 28.63 -16.16
N ASN A 320 22.26 29.97 -16.12
CA ASN A 320 22.95 30.73 -15.07
C ASN A 320 22.07 31.02 -13.84
N HIS A 321 20.84 30.52 -13.82
CA HIS A 321 19.83 30.67 -12.77
C HIS A 321 19.40 32.13 -12.47
N LYS A 322 19.50 33.02 -13.47
CA LYS A 322 19.24 34.47 -13.28
C LYS A 322 17.96 34.98 -13.94
N VAL A 323 17.40 34.27 -14.92
CA VAL A 323 16.24 34.76 -15.69
C VAL A 323 15.29 33.60 -15.96
N LEU A 324 14.00 33.79 -15.66
CA LEU A 324 12.92 32.93 -16.16
C LEU A 324 12.51 33.42 -17.55
N HIS A 325 12.64 32.55 -18.54
CA HIS A 325 12.19 32.77 -19.90
C HIS A 325 10.83 32.10 -20.07
N TYR A 326 9.85 32.81 -20.61
CA TYR A 326 8.53 32.26 -20.85
C TYR A 326 7.85 32.82 -22.08
N GLY A 327 6.81 32.13 -22.54
CA GLY A 327 6.07 32.55 -23.73
C GLY A 327 4.98 31.56 -24.12
N ASP A 328 4.09 32.01 -25.00
CA ASP A 328 2.97 31.22 -25.50
C ASP A 328 3.42 30.15 -26.50
N LEU A 329 2.75 28.99 -26.46
CA LEU A 329 2.90 27.93 -27.44
C LEU A 329 1.56 27.67 -28.15
N GLU A 330 1.60 27.54 -29.48
CA GLU A 330 0.42 27.19 -30.28
C GLU A 330 0.06 25.70 -30.18
N GLU A 331 1.05 24.82 -29.99
CA GLU A 331 0.89 23.37 -29.78
C GLU A 331 1.81 22.85 -28.67
N SER A 332 1.49 21.68 -28.10
CA SER A 332 2.36 21.03 -27.11
C SER A 332 3.70 20.63 -27.74
N PRO A 333 4.85 21.08 -27.20
CA PRO A 333 6.12 20.88 -27.85
C PRO A 333 6.56 19.41 -27.80
N GLN A 334 7.07 18.90 -28.92
CA GLN A 334 7.71 17.58 -29.02
C GLN A 334 9.22 17.75 -28.79
N GLY A 335 9.63 18.10 -27.57
CA GLY A 335 11.03 18.30 -27.19
C GLY A 335 11.28 19.59 -26.39
N GLU A 336 12.56 19.86 -26.11
CA GLU A 336 12.98 21.06 -25.38
C GLU A 336 12.75 22.33 -26.20
N VAL A 337 12.14 23.35 -25.59
CA VAL A 337 11.92 24.66 -26.21
C VAL A 337 13.15 25.55 -25.92
N PRO A 338 13.89 26.03 -26.95
CA PRO A 338 15.05 26.88 -26.75
C PRO A 338 14.67 28.20 -26.06
N HIS A 339 15.49 28.66 -25.11
CA HIS A 339 15.21 29.90 -24.36
C HIS A 339 15.10 31.16 -25.24
N ASP A 340 15.74 31.17 -26.43
CA ASP A 340 15.70 32.29 -27.37
C ASP A 340 14.38 32.41 -28.14
N SER A 341 13.56 31.34 -28.14
CA SER A 341 12.21 31.36 -28.75
C SER A 341 11.13 31.93 -27.83
N LEU A 342 11.45 32.11 -26.55
CA LEU A 342 10.55 32.62 -25.52
C LEU A 342 10.71 34.14 -25.42
N GLN A 343 9.60 34.85 -25.64
CA GLN A 343 9.59 36.30 -25.89
C GLN A 343 9.70 37.10 -24.59
N ASP A 344 9.18 36.56 -23.49
CA ASP A 344 9.10 37.24 -22.21
C ASP A 344 10.19 36.75 -21.23
N LYS A 345 10.65 37.69 -20.39
CA LYS A 345 11.75 37.46 -19.45
C LYS A 345 11.41 38.06 -18.09
N LEU A 346 11.66 37.30 -17.04
CA LEU A 346 11.56 37.75 -15.65
C LEU A 346 12.91 37.50 -14.95
N PRO A 347 13.65 38.55 -14.59
CA PRO A 347 14.85 38.38 -13.77
C PRO A 347 14.51 37.74 -12.42
N VAL A 348 15.28 36.74 -12.01
CA VAL A 348 15.08 36.03 -10.74
C VAL A 348 15.30 36.97 -9.55
N ALA A 349 16.18 37.97 -9.70
CA ALA A 349 16.45 38.97 -8.67
C ALA A 349 15.20 39.82 -8.32
N ASP A 350 14.26 39.95 -9.26
CA ASP A 350 13.06 40.76 -9.11
C ASP A 350 11.93 39.98 -8.42
N ILE A 351 12.11 38.67 -8.20
CA ILE A 351 11.12 37.80 -7.55
C ILE A 351 11.11 38.06 -6.04
N LYS A 352 9.95 38.46 -5.52
CA LYS A 352 9.71 38.70 -4.08
C LYS A 352 9.26 37.42 -3.35
N ALA A 353 8.31 36.68 -3.94
CA ALA A 353 7.71 35.52 -3.28
C ALA A 353 7.04 34.56 -4.27
N VAL A 354 6.87 33.32 -3.81
CA VAL A 354 6.01 32.31 -4.43
C VAL A 354 4.78 32.16 -3.56
N ILE A 355 3.60 32.28 -4.15
CA ILE A 355 2.30 32.14 -3.50
C ILE A 355 1.64 30.88 -4.05
N THR A 356 0.91 30.14 -3.22
CA THR A 356 0.31 28.86 -3.62
C THR A 356 -1.19 28.79 -3.30
N GLY A 357 -1.90 27.94 -4.05
CA GLY A 357 -3.30 27.63 -3.86
C GLY A 357 -4.24 28.82 -3.79
N LYS A 358 -5.06 28.87 -2.74
CA LYS A 358 -6.12 29.88 -2.55
C LYS A 358 -5.60 31.33 -2.48
N ASP A 359 -4.32 31.51 -2.15
CA ASP A 359 -3.71 32.83 -2.01
C ASP A 359 -3.30 33.40 -3.38
N CYS A 360 -3.25 32.57 -4.42
CA CYS A 360 -3.01 33.00 -5.80
C CYS A 360 -4.12 33.96 -6.28
N PRO A 361 -3.77 35.09 -6.91
CA PRO A 361 -4.76 36.09 -7.31
C PRO A 361 -5.78 35.53 -8.31
N HIS A 362 -5.34 34.63 -9.19
CA HIS A 362 -6.16 33.98 -10.21
C HIS A 362 -7.10 32.88 -9.67
N MET A 363 -7.02 32.58 -8.36
CA MET A 363 -7.88 31.60 -7.67
C MET A 363 -8.93 32.26 -6.74
N LYS A 364 -8.90 33.59 -6.58
CA LYS A 364 -9.80 34.33 -5.68
C LYS A 364 -11.22 34.57 -6.25
N GLU A 365 -11.49 34.23 -7.51
CA GLU A 365 -12.82 34.41 -8.11
C GLU A 365 -13.83 33.36 -7.63
N LYS A 366 -15.09 33.79 -7.40
CA LYS A 366 -16.20 32.99 -6.83
C LYS A 366 -16.53 31.68 -7.57
N GLY A 367 -15.98 31.45 -8.77
CA GLY A 367 -16.18 30.23 -9.57
C GLY A 367 -15.12 29.12 -9.35
N ALA A 368 -13.89 29.47 -8.95
CA ALA A 368 -12.77 28.53 -8.81
C ALA A 368 -12.90 27.60 -7.59
N LEU A 369 -13.65 28.04 -6.56
CA LEU A 369 -13.98 27.27 -5.36
C LEU A 369 -14.77 25.97 -5.63
N LYS A 370 -15.30 25.76 -6.85
CA LYS A 370 -15.96 24.50 -7.24
C LYS A 370 -15.00 23.44 -7.78
N GLN A 371 -13.72 23.77 -8.02
CA GLN A 371 -12.71 22.87 -8.58
C GLN A 371 -11.52 22.72 -7.63
N ASN A 372 -11.72 22.03 -6.50
CA ASN A 372 -10.68 21.78 -5.48
C ASN A 372 -9.35 21.24 -6.05
N LYS A 373 -9.39 20.42 -7.11
CA LYS A 373 -8.19 19.86 -7.73
C LYS A 373 -7.26 20.91 -8.36
N VAL A 374 -7.80 22.00 -8.92
CA VAL A 374 -6.97 23.03 -9.60
C VAL A 374 -6.28 23.92 -8.57
N LEU A 375 -6.92 24.15 -7.42
CA LEU A 375 -6.35 24.91 -6.31
C LEU A 375 -5.06 24.27 -5.77
N GLU A 376 -4.98 22.94 -5.73
CA GLU A 376 -3.79 22.23 -5.22
C GLU A 376 -2.58 22.27 -6.15
N LEU A 377 -2.79 22.70 -7.41
CA LEU A 377 -1.77 22.80 -8.46
C LEU A 377 -1.44 24.26 -8.83
N ALA A 378 -2.15 25.22 -8.25
CA ALA A 378 -1.99 26.63 -8.54
C ALA A 378 -0.84 27.25 -7.73
N PHE A 379 0.02 28.01 -8.39
CA PHE A 379 1.04 28.84 -7.74
C PHE A 379 1.28 30.12 -8.54
N SER A 380 1.84 31.16 -7.92
CA SER A 380 2.10 32.45 -8.56
C SER A 380 3.43 33.02 -8.07
N VAL A 381 4.19 33.61 -8.99
CA VAL A 381 5.43 34.31 -8.69
C VAL A 381 5.13 35.81 -8.62
N LEU A 382 5.31 36.41 -7.45
CA LEU A 382 5.18 37.84 -7.19
C LEU A 382 6.54 38.52 -7.44
N TYR A 383 6.58 39.57 -8.27
CA TYR A 383 7.82 40.28 -8.61
C TYR A 383 7.73 41.82 -8.45
N GLU A 384 8.81 42.55 -8.76
CA GLU A 384 9.10 43.91 -8.27
C GLU A 384 8.03 44.98 -8.56
N SER A 385 7.08 44.73 -9.47
CA SER A 385 5.95 45.64 -9.77
C SER A 385 4.62 45.30 -9.08
N ASP A 386 4.64 44.40 -8.07
CA ASP A 386 3.44 43.79 -7.47
C ASP A 386 2.54 43.08 -8.51
N GLU A 387 3.19 42.68 -9.60
CA GLU A 387 2.61 41.85 -10.65
C GLU A 387 2.83 40.37 -10.33
N TYR A 388 1.98 39.54 -10.93
CA TYR A 388 1.96 38.10 -10.69
C TYR A 388 2.11 37.35 -12.00
N LEU A 389 3.12 36.48 -12.06
CA LEU A 389 3.19 35.43 -13.06
C LEU A 389 2.45 34.20 -12.52
N ASN A 390 1.30 33.88 -13.12
CA ASN A 390 0.34 32.89 -12.62
C ASN A 390 0.55 31.53 -13.28
N PHE A 391 0.61 30.47 -12.47
CA PHE A 391 0.85 29.10 -12.92
C PHE A 391 -0.26 28.16 -12.44
N VAL A 392 -0.57 27.17 -13.27
CA VAL A 392 -1.28 25.95 -12.88
C VAL A 392 -0.45 24.79 -13.38
N ALA A 393 0.18 24.07 -12.45
CA ALA A 393 1.01 22.92 -12.78
C ALA A 393 0.21 21.83 -13.51
N PRO A 394 0.84 21.09 -14.44
CA PRO A 394 0.16 19.99 -15.14
C PRO A 394 -0.22 18.84 -14.19
N ASP A 395 0.59 18.61 -13.16
CA ASP A 395 0.37 17.59 -12.15
C ASP A 395 1.03 17.98 -10.81
N LYS A 396 0.85 17.13 -9.80
CA LYS A 396 1.38 17.37 -8.45
C LYS A 396 2.90 17.32 -8.38
N HIS A 397 3.54 16.50 -9.22
CA HIS A 397 4.99 16.38 -9.24
C HIS A 397 5.61 17.68 -9.75
N GLU A 398 5.17 18.18 -10.90
CA GLU A 398 5.62 19.46 -11.45
C GLU A 398 5.29 20.64 -10.54
N TYR A 399 4.15 20.63 -9.86
CA TYR A 399 3.85 21.60 -8.80
C TYR A 399 4.96 21.63 -7.75
N CYS A 400 5.32 20.46 -7.19
CA CYS A 400 6.33 20.36 -6.14
C CYS A 400 7.71 20.77 -6.64
N VAL A 401 8.10 20.30 -7.83
CA VAL A 401 9.38 20.65 -8.47
C VAL A 401 9.51 22.15 -8.66
N TRP A 402 8.48 22.81 -9.19
CA TRP A 402 8.50 24.25 -9.42
C TRP A 402 8.50 25.04 -8.12
N THR A 403 7.63 24.71 -7.15
CA THR A 403 7.60 25.45 -5.88
C THR A 403 8.90 25.30 -5.09
N ASP A 404 9.48 24.09 -5.06
CA ASP A 404 10.74 23.86 -4.36
C ASP A 404 11.92 24.48 -5.10
N GLY A 405 11.99 24.37 -6.43
CA GLY A 405 13.03 25.00 -7.23
C GLY A 405 13.01 26.54 -7.09
N LEU A 406 11.82 27.15 -7.12
CA LEU A 406 11.67 28.60 -6.91
C LEU A 406 12.03 28.99 -5.47
N ASN A 407 11.64 28.19 -4.46
CA ASN A 407 12.08 28.43 -3.09
C ASN A 407 13.60 28.34 -2.96
N ALA A 408 14.24 27.35 -3.59
CA ALA A 408 15.69 27.22 -3.60
C ALA A 408 16.40 28.41 -4.27
N LEU A 409 15.85 28.94 -5.37
CA LEU A 409 16.35 30.18 -5.99
C LEU A 409 16.27 31.38 -5.06
N LEU A 410 15.23 31.46 -4.24
CA LEU A 410 15.01 32.51 -3.25
C LEU A 410 15.74 32.28 -1.92
N GLY A 411 16.55 31.21 -1.81
CA GLY A 411 17.21 30.84 -0.55
C GLY A 411 16.25 30.41 0.56
N LYS A 412 15.03 29.98 0.19
CA LYS A 412 14.01 29.44 1.10
C LYS A 412 14.07 27.92 1.15
N GLU A 413 13.51 27.37 2.21
CA GLU A 413 13.46 25.93 2.42
C GLU A 413 12.50 25.25 1.42
N MET A 414 12.91 24.09 0.90
CA MET A 414 12.09 23.23 0.04
C MET A 414 11.22 22.35 0.94
N THR A 415 9.89 22.45 0.81
CA THR A 415 8.95 21.93 1.83
C THR A 415 7.99 20.88 1.29
N SER A 416 8.04 20.57 -0.01
CA SER A 416 7.16 19.56 -0.60
C SER A 416 7.40 18.17 -0.02
N ASP A 417 6.37 17.32 -0.09
CA ASP A 417 6.48 15.93 0.33
C ASP A 417 7.42 15.12 -0.58
N TYR A 418 7.61 15.55 -1.84
CA TYR A 418 8.59 14.96 -2.74
C TYR A 418 10.03 15.24 -2.26
N THR A 419 10.32 16.45 -1.80
CA THR A 419 11.64 16.76 -1.25
C THR A 419 11.92 15.97 0.03
N LYS A 420 10.92 15.78 0.90
CA LYS A 420 11.07 14.91 2.08
C LYS A 420 11.32 13.45 1.68
N SER A 421 10.56 12.95 0.69
CA SER A 421 10.73 11.59 0.17
C SER A 421 12.11 11.38 -0.46
N ASP A 422 12.58 12.33 -1.27
CA ASP A 422 13.91 12.31 -1.88
C ASP A 422 14.99 12.34 -0.81
N MET A 423 14.84 13.21 0.21
CA MET A 423 15.74 13.29 1.35
C MET A 423 15.84 11.95 2.08
N ASP A 424 14.71 11.37 2.48
CA ASP A 424 14.71 10.10 3.21
C ASP A 424 15.33 8.96 2.39
N THR A 425 15.05 8.93 1.08
CA THR A 425 15.58 7.89 0.18
C THR A 425 17.09 8.03 0.00
N LEU A 426 17.57 9.21 -0.38
CA LEU A 426 18.98 9.46 -0.64
C LEU A 426 19.82 9.37 0.62
N LEU A 427 19.33 9.92 1.74
CA LEU A 427 20.00 9.83 3.02
C LEU A 427 20.06 8.38 3.51
N SER A 428 19.00 7.59 3.35
CA SER A 428 19.03 6.17 3.70
C SER A 428 20.05 5.39 2.87
N MET A 429 20.13 5.66 1.57
CA MET A 429 21.12 5.03 0.68
C MET A 429 22.55 5.44 1.05
N GLU A 430 22.81 6.73 1.24
CA GLU A 430 24.14 7.24 1.60
C GLU A 430 24.59 6.71 2.96
N MET A 431 23.69 6.69 3.95
CA MET A 431 23.98 6.10 5.26
C MET A 431 24.33 4.62 5.14
N LYS A 432 23.60 3.84 4.32
CA LYS A 432 23.95 2.44 4.06
C LYS A 432 25.33 2.31 3.46
N LEU A 433 25.68 3.13 2.45
CA LEU A 433 27.00 3.12 1.81
C LEU A 433 28.12 3.41 2.80
N ARG A 434 27.97 4.44 3.65
CA ARG A 434 28.97 4.81 4.67
C ARG A 434 29.14 3.76 5.76
N LEU A 435 28.11 2.95 6.00
CA LEU A 435 28.12 1.90 7.02
C LEU A 435 28.45 0.52 6.45
N LEU A 436 28.70 0.37 5.14
CA LEU A 436 29.05 -0.92 4.52
C LEU A 436 30.31 -1.52 5.16
N ASP A 437 31.34 -0.71 5.40
CA ASP A 437 32.60 -1.17 6.00
C ASP A 437 32.44 -1.56 7.49
N LEU A 438 31.31 -1.22 8.10
CA LEU A 438 30.96 -1.53 9.48
C LEU A 438 29.90 -2.65 9.57
N GLU A 439 29.58 -3.32 8.46
CA GLU A 439 28.61 -4.41 8.45
C GLU A 439 29.07 -5.56 9.36
N ASN A 440 28.23 -5.96 10.33
CA ASN A 440 28.53 -6.92 11.40
C ASN A 440 29.57 -6.47 12.44
N ILE A 441 29.96 -5.19 12.46
CA ILE A 441 30.81 -4.61 13.50
C ILE A 441 29.91 -3.89 14.52
N GLN A 442 30.07 -4.21 15.81
CA GLN A 442 29.32 -3.54 16.86
C GLN A 442 29.71 -2.05 16.91
N ILE A 443 28.72 -1.18 16.70
CA ILE A 443 28.91 0.26 16.80
C ILE A 443 28.94 0.62 18.30
N PRO A 444 30.02 1.25 18.81
CA PRO A 444 30.11 1.61 20.22
C PRO A 444 29.17 2.77 20.53
N GLU A 445 28.48 2.71 21.68
CA GLU A 445 27.60 3.80 22.14
C GLU A 445 28.35 5.12 22.42
N ALA A 446 29.62 5.01 22.83
CA ALA A 446 30.52 6.13 23.08
C ALA A 446 31.76 6.02 22.20
N PRO A 447 32.25 7.13 21.61
CA PRO A 447 33.50 7.13 20.85
C PRO A 447 34.66 6.60 21.71
N PRO A 448 35.43 5.61 21.23
CA PRO A 448 36.64 5.17 21.93
C PRO A 448 37.59 6.34 22.19
N PRO A 449 38.29 6.38 23.33
CA PRO A 449 39.21 7.48 23.64
C PRO A 449 40.35 7.51 22.62
N ILE A 450 40.57 8.67 22.01
CA ILE A 450 41.74 8.90 21.15
C ILE A 450 42.98 8.89 22.05
N PRO A 451 43.97 8.00 21.79
CA PRO A 451 45.20 7.97 22.58
C PRO A 451 45.98 9.29 22.44
N LYS A 452 46.87 9.56 23.39
CA LYS A 452 47.78 10.72 23.26
C LYS A 452 48.58 10.61 21.97
N GLU A 453 48.88 11.76 21.38
CA GLU A 453 49.80 11.82 20.24
C GLU A 453 51.13 11.12 20.59
N PRO A 454 51.76 10.43 19.62
CA PRO A 454 53.09 9.86 19.82
C PRO A 454 54.08 10.95 20.26
N SER A 455 55.06 10.57 21.06
CA SER A 455 56.07 11.51 21.61
C SER A 455 57.04 12.07 20.55
N ASN A 456 57.00 11.52 19.34
CA ASN A 456 57.82 11.94 18.20
C ASN A 456 57.04 11.72 16.89
N TYR A 457 57.57 12.26 15.80
CA TYR A 457 57.04 12.13 14.45
C TYR A 457 57.94 11.25 13.57
N ASP A 458 58.69 10.32 14.18
CA ASP A 458 59.51 9.34 13.47
C ASP A 458 58.59 8.22 12.98
N PHE A 459 57.94 8.46 11.84
CA PHE A 459 56.96 7.54 11.29
C PHE A 459 57.56 6.18 10.97
N VAL A 460 56.82 5.11 11.28
CA VAL A 460 57.24 3.72 11.05
C VAL A 460 57.33 3.39 9.56
N TYR A 461 56.54 4.08 8.74
CA TYR A 461 56.48 3.91 7.30
C TYR A 461 56.60 5.27 6.61
N ASP A 462 57.31 5.29 5.49
CA ASP A 462 57.28 6.44 4.58
C ASP A 462 55.90 6.50 3.89
N CYS A 463 55.27 7.67 3.89
CA CYS A 463 54.06 7.90 3.11
C CYS A 463 54.45 8.40 1.70
N ASN A 464 53.73 7.95 0.67
CA ASN A 464 53.85 8.44 -0.71
C ASN A 464 53.02 9.70 -0.93
#